data_AF-A0A957Z0R0-F1
#
_entry.id   AF-A0A957Z0R0-F1
#
_cell.length_a   1.000
_cell.length_b   1.000
_cell.length_c   1.000
_cell.angle_alpha   90.00
_cell.angle_beta   90.00
_cell.angle_gamma   90.00
#
_symmetry.space_group_name_H-M   'P 1'
#
loop_
_entity.id
_entity.type
_entity.pdbx_description
1 polymer ?
#
loop_
_entity_poly.entity_id
_entity_poly.type
_entity_poly.pdbx_seq_one_letter_code
_entity_poly.pdbx_strand_id
1 'polypeptide(L)'
;MITKTKIDQWCEAVIEAGWLAALVVSPLFFNVFSSRVFEPDKVSLIRTIALVMLLAWLSKIGNGGAPWASAYVPDDGVDRDINADGPGATTALTWRRFWQIPFLLPILLLVLAYSVSTLFSVAPFVSWWGSYQRLQGTYTFFSYVLISLLTMAHLRRPEQIRRLQHAVIITSLPIAIYGVIQHYRIDPLPWGGDVTRRIAANAGNAIFLAAYLIMAVFLTLERIYSSFAFLLGSNSETTRRYDFPSALAGGAYLFVLLVQLLAIFWTQSRGPWLGLLLGIYIFVLLTLSALRPKRWRALLGGWVGLGVLGIALIVLMNTTPLFNSFKDVPYVGRLTQLLDQESNTAQVRLLIWTGASDMVEPHAALIYPDGSTD
;
A
#
# COMPACT_ATOMS: atom_id res chain seq x y z
N MET A 1 -6.79 -26.92 26.05
CA MET A 1 -7.79 -26.16 25.27
C MET A 1 -7.81 -24.72 25.75
N ILE A 2 -7.35 -23.75 24.95
CA ILE A 2 -7.76 -22.35 25.17
C ILE A 2 -9.18 -22.27 24.64
N THR A 3 -10.17 -22.43 25.51
CA THR A 3 -11.58 -22.21 25.14
C THR A 3 -11.72 -20.79 24.66
N LYS A 4 -11.94 -20.59 23.35
CA LYS A 4 -12.24 -19.28 22.78
C LYS A 4 -13.51 -18.74 23.42
N THR A 5 -13.34 -17.83 24.37
CA THR A 5 -14.46 -17.15 25.01
C THR A 5 -15.18 -16.27 23.98
N LYS A 6 -16.44 -15.90 24.25
CA LYS A 6 -17.16 -14.94 23.40
C LYS A 6 -16.38 -13.63 23.26
N ILE A 7 -15.74 -13.16 24.34
CA ILE A 7 -14.94 -11.93 24.37
C ILE A 7 -13.77 -12.00 23.38
N ASP A 8 -13.09 -13.15 23.29
CA ASP A 8 -12.00 -13.37 22.33
C ASP A 8 -12.49 -13.21 20.88
N GLN A 9 -13.65 -13.78 20.55
CA GLN A 9 -14.27 -13.65 19.22
C GLN A 9 -14.64 -12.21 18.89
N TRP A 10 -15.21 -11.46 19.85
CA TRP A 10 -15.51 -10.04 19.67
C TRP A 10 -14.24 -9.21 19.44
N CYS A 11 -13.18 -9.47 20.21
CA CYS A 11 -11.91 -8.76 20.04
C CYS A 11 -11.27 -9.05 18.67
N GLU A 12 -11.28 -10.31 18.21
CA GLU A 12 -10.82 -10.67 16.87
C GLU A 12 -11.64 -9.95 15.77
N ALA A 13 -12.96 -9.89 15.94
CA ALA A 13 -13.84 -9.18 15.02
C ALA A 13 -13.58 -7.66 15.00
N VAL A 14 -13.31 -7.04 16.15
CA VAL A 14 -12.98 -5.60 16.23
C VAL A 14 -11.63 -5.31 15.58
N ILE A 15 -10.61 -6.15 15.79
CA ILE A 15 -9.31 -6.01 15.13
C ILE A 15 -9.49 -6.13 13.61
N GLU A 16 -10.31 -7.07 13.15
CA GLU A 16 -10.63 -7.23 11.74
C GLU A 16 -11.37 -6.05 11.14
N ALA A 17 -12.43 -5.59 11.81
CA ALA A 17 -13.15 -4.39 11.42
C ALA A 17 -12.24 -3.16 11.40
N GLY A 18 -11.27 -3.06 12.32
CA GLY A 18 -10.31 -1.97 12.39
C GLY A 18 -9.45 -1.84 11.14
N TRP A 19 -8.79 -2.92 10.70
CA TRP A 19 -7.97 -2.84 9.48
C TRP A 19 -8.82 -2.73 8.20
N LEU A 20 -10.04 -3.29 8.18
CA LEU A 20 -10.99 -3.04 7.08
C LEU A 20 -11.41 -1.57 7.02
N ALA A 21 -11.73 -0.96 8.16
CA ALA A 21 -12.06 0.45 8.26
C ALA A 21 -10.89 1.34 7.84
N ALA A 22 -9.65 0.97 8.18
CA ALA A 22 -8.45 1.68 7.73
C ALA A 22 -8.30 1.64 6.19
N LEU A 23 -8.63 0.52 5.55
CA LEU A 23 -8.55 0.36 4.09
C LEU A 23 -9.71 1.05 3.34
N VAL A 24 -10.85 1.27 3.98
CA VAL A 24 -12.05 1.84 3.34
C VAL A 24 -12.18 3.33 3.66
N VAL A 25 -12.25 3.66 4.95
CA VAL A 25 -12.63 4.99 5.41
C VAL A 25 -11.51 6.00 5.18
N SER A 26 -10.26 5.67 5.51
CA SER A 26 -9.14 6.61 5.35
C SER A 26 -8.90 7.03 3.89
N PRO A 27 -8.90 6.13 2.89
CA PRO A 27 -8.75 6.54 1.50
C PRO A 27 -9.92 7.40 0.99
N LEU A 28 -11.15 7.11 1.39
CA LEU A 28 -12.35 7.83 0.93
C LEU A 28 -12.55 9.19 1.60
N PHE A 29 -12.18 9.31 2.86
CA PHE A 29 -12.47 10.48 3.66
C PHE A 29 -11.73 11.73 3.14
N PHE A 30 -12.38 12.88 3.11
CA PHE A 30 -11.73 14.19 3.09
C PHE A 30 -12.76 15.22 3.59
N ASN A 31 -12.29 16.34 4.12
CA ASN A 31 -13.15 17.32 4.76
C ASN A 31 -12.92 18.72 4.17
N VAL A 32 -13.84 19.18 3.33
CA VAL A 32 -13.74 20.47 2.65
C VAL A 32 -13.76 21.65 3.64
N PHE A 33 -14.31 21.45 4.85
CA PHE A 33 -14.35 22.47 5.89
C PHE A 33 -13.07 22.54 6.73
N SER A 34 -12.14 21.59 6.56
CA SER A 34 -10.85 21.60 7.23
C SER A 34 -9.86 22.52 6.50
N SER A 35 -9.03 23.25 7.26
CA SER A 35 -7.95 24.09 6.71
C SER A 35 -6.98 23.32 5.81
N ARG A 36 -6.86 22.00 6.04
CA ARG A 36 -6.13 21.06 5.20
C ARG A 36 -7.06 19.90 4.87
N VAL A 37 -7.72 20.01 3.71
CA VAL A 37 -8.83 19.15 3.30
C VAL A 37 -8.53 17.64 3.34
N PHE A 38 -7.30 17.23 3.05
CA PHE A 38 -7.00 15.82 2.73
C PHE A 38 -6.22 15.03 3.79
N GLU A 39 -5.45 15.67 4.68
CA GLU A 39 -4.42 14.93 5.44
C GLU A 39 -4.66 14.84 6.95
N PRO A 40 -4.79 15.93 7.72
CA PRO A 40 -4.83 15.83 9.19
C PRO A 40 -5.99 14.99 9.72
N ASP A 41 -7.16 15.13 9.11
CA ASP A 41 -8.36 14.41 9.56
C ASP A 41 -8.24 12.89 9.27
N LYS A 42 -7.61 12.50 8.15
CA LYS A 42 -7.28 11.09 7.86
C LYS A 42 -6.32 10.51 8.88
N VAL A 43 -5.32 11.29 9.26
CA VAL A 43 -4.33 10.87 10.26
C VAL A 43 -5.00 10.65 11.61
N SER A 44 -5.88 11.56 12.04
CA SER A 44 -6.66 11.43 13.28
C SER A 44 -7.57 10.19 13.25
N LEU A 45 -8.19 9.90 12.11
CA LEU A 45 -8.98 8.70 11.91
C LEU A 45 -8.15 7.42 12.05
N ILE A 46 -6.98 7.36 11.40
CA ILE A 46 -6.07 6.20 11.50
C ILE A 46 -5.57 6.01 12.93
N ARG A 47 -5.15 7.09 13.61
CA ARG A 47 -4.75 7.03 15.03
C ARG A 47 -5.86 6.47 15.91
N THR A 48 -7.10 6.89 15.68
CA THR A 48 -8.27 6.42 16.43
C THR A 48 -8.54 4.93 16.17
N ILE A 49 -8.50 4.50 14.91
CA ILE A 49 -8.62 3.08 14.54
C ILE A 49 -7.52 2.26 15.24
N ALA A 50 -6.28 2.73 15.21
CA ALA A 50 -5.15 2.06 15.84
C ALA A 50 -5.36 1.89 17.36
N LEU A 51 -5.87 2.93 18.05
CA LEU A 51 -6.19 2.85 19.48
C LEU A 51 -7.34 1.88 19.77
N VAL A 52 -8.40 1.86 18.97
CA VAL A 52 -9.51 0.89 19.12
C VAL A 52 -9.00 -0.54 18.93
N MET A 53 -8.17 -0.78 17.92
CA MET A 53 -7.53 -2.08 17.70
C MET A 53 -6.60 -2.47 18.86
N LEU A 54 -5.85 -1.51 19.41
CA LEU A 54 -5.00 -1.73 20.58
C LEU A 54 -5.82 -2.17 21.80
N LEU A 55 -6.92 -1.45 22.09
CA LEU A 55 -7.79 -1.76 23.21
C LEU A 55 -8.42 -3.13 23.08
N ALA A 56 -8.90 -3.50 21.88
CA ALA A 56 -9.42 -4.83 21.60
C ALA A 56 -8.34 -5.91 21.81
N TRP A 57 -7.11 -5.66 21.34
CA TRP A 57 -5.99 -6.59 21.52
C TRP A 57 -5.56 -6.75 22.98
N LEU A 58 -5.46 -5.65 23.73
CA LEU A 58 -5.16 -5.68 25.17
C LEU A 58 -6.27 -6.39 25.97
N SER A 59 -7.54 -6.16 25.62
CA SER A 59 -8.69 -6.83 26.24
C SER A 59 -8.66 -8.34 25.98
N LYS A 60 -8.30 -8.75 24.75
CA LYS A 60 -8.09 -10.16 24.39
C LYS A 60 -7.00 -10.80 25.25
N ILE A 61 -5.85 -10.13 25.41
CA ILE A 61 -4.75 -10.63 26.24
C ILE A 61 -5.15 -10.70 27.71
N GLY A 62 -5.80 -9.66 28.25
CA GLY A 62 -6.27 -9.63 29.63
C GLY A 62 -7.28 -10.74 29.96
N ASN A 63 -8.03 -11.19 28.95
CA ASN A 63 -8.96 -12.32 29.04
C ASN A 63 -8.28 -13.70 28.82
N GLY A 64 -6.94 -13.76 28.79
CA GLY A 64 -6.17 -14.99 28.60
C GLY A 64 -6.06 -15.48 27.16
N GLY A 65 -6.46 -14.66 26.18
CA GLY A 65 -6.29 -14.96 24.76
C GLY A 65 -4.83 -14.83 24.32
N ALA A 66 -4.44 -15.61 23.30
CA ALA A 66 -3.08 -15.55 22.76
C ALA A 66 -2.84 -14.20 22.04
N PRO A 67 -1.66 -13.55 22.21
CA PRO A 67 -1.36 -12.27 21.56
C PRO A 67 -1.30 -12.37 20.03
N TRP A 68 -1.09 -13.58 19.51
CA TRP A 68 -0.98 -13.91 18.10
C TRP A 68 -2.01 -15.00 17.77
N ALA A 69 -2.79 -14.80 16.71
CA ALA A 69 -3.78 -15.81 16.32
C ALA A 69 -3.09 -17.05 15.74
N SER A 70 -3.59 -18.23 16.12
CA SER A 70 -3.10 -19.52 15.62
C SER A 70 -3.17 -19.58 14.10
N ALA A 71 -2.20 -20.28 13.49
CA ALA A 71 -2.21 -20.56 12.06
C ALA A 71 -3.53 -21.27 11.68
N TYR A 72 -4.08 -20.89 10.53
CA TYR A 72 -5.26 -21.57 10.00
C TYR A 72 -4.89 -22.98 9.57
N VAL A 73 -5.59 -23.96 10.14
CA VAL A 73 -5.51 -25.36 9.73
C VAL A 73 -6.81 -25.65 8.99
N PRO A 74 -6.77 -26.02 7.70
CA PRO A 74 -7.96 -26.47 6.99
C PRO A 74 -8.57 -27.67 7.72
N ASP A 75 -9.89 -27.71 7.82
CA ASP A 75 -10.60 -28.88 8.32
C ASP A 75 -10.58 -29.95 7.23
N ASP A 76 -9.51 -30.75 7.21
CA ASP A 76 -9.29 -31.84 6.25
C ASP A 76 -9.84 -33.18 6.77
N GLY A 77 -10.61 -33.18 7.87
CA GLY A 77 -11.17 -34.38 8.49
C GLY A 77 -10.12 -35.30 9.11
N VAL A 78 -8.85 -34.87 9.16
CA VAL A 78 -7.75 -35.57 9.83
C VAL A 78 -7.59 -34.95 11.22
N ASP A 79 -7.91 -35.72 12.26
CA ASP A 79 -7.59 -35.34 13.64
C ASP A 79 -6.07 -35.25 13.81
N ARG A 80 -5.51 -34.08 13.53
CA ARG A 80 -4.13 -33.77 13.87
C ARG A 80 -4.13 -33.38 15.33
N ASP A 81 -3.51 -34.20 16.18
CA ASP A 81 -3.30 -33.88 17.59
C ASP A 81 -2.53 -32.56 17.74
N ILE A 82 -3.26 -31.47 17.96
CA ILE A 82 -2.72 -30.11 18.19
C ILE A 82 -2.06 -30.00 19.59
N ASN A 83 -2.00 -31.10 20.35
CA ASN A 83 -1.61 -31.13 21.76
C ASN A 83 -0.19 -31.69 22.04
N ALA A 84 0.66 -31.89 21.02
CA ALA A 84 2.03 -32.36 21.26
C ALA A 84 2.92 -31.34 21.99
N ASP A 85 2.55 -30.05 22.02
CA ASP A 85 3.30 -29.00 22.70
C ASP A 85 2.61 -28.61 24.02
N GLY A 86 3.17 -29.08 25.15
CA GLY A 86 2.67 -28.75 26.49
C GLY A 86 2.62 -27.23 26.79
N PRO A 87 1.93 -26.81 27.86
CA PRO A 87 1.66 -25.40 28.15
C PRO A 87 2.92 -24.51 28.25
N GLY A 88 4.08 -25.07 28.64
CA GLY A 88 5.37 -24.37 28.67
C GLY A 88 6.12 -24.30 27.32
N ALA A 89 5.79 -25.14 26.34
CA ALA A 89 6.42 -25.13 25.02
C ALA A 89 5.88 -23.99 24.14
N THR A 90 4.63 -23.56 24.37
CA THR A 90 3.94 -22.55 23.56
C THR A 90 4.58 -21.17 23.60
N THR A 91 5.17 -20.73 24.71
CA THR A 91 5.76 -19.39 24.84
C THR A 91 7.12 -19.30 24.13
N ALA A 92 7.98 -20.31 24.30
CA ALA A 92 9.29 -20.38 23.65
C ALA A 92 9.18 -20.60 22.14
N LEU A 93 8.21 -21.43 21.69
CA LEU A 93 7.91 -21.63 20.28
C LEU A 93 7.33 -20.36 19.63
N THR A 94 6.47 -19.63 20.34
CA THR A 94 5.94 -18.33 19.87
C THR A 94 7.05 -17.28 19.74
N TRP A 95 8.01 -17.23 20.69
CA TRP A 95 9.14 -16.29 20.63
C TRP A 95 10.12 -16.60 19.51
N ARG A 96 10.47 -17.87 19.29
CA ARG A 96 11.28 -18.27 18.13
C ARG A 96 10.60 -17.97 16.80
N ARG A 97 9.28 -18.18 16.70
CA ARG A 97 8.49 -17.83 15.51
C ARG A 97 8.46 -16.33 15.24
N PHE A 98 8.46 -15.49 16.29
CA PHE A 98 8.49 -14.03 16.16
C PHE A 98 9.73 -13.55 15.38
N TRP A 99 10.91 -14.04 15.74
CA TRP A 99 12.17 -13.69 15.06
C TRP A 99 12.34 -14.33 13.68
N GLN A 100 11.53 -15.33 13.32
CA GLN A 100 11.55 -15.95 11.99
C GLN A 100 10.69 -15.19 10.96
N ILE A 101 9.95 -14.15 11.37
CA ILE A 101 9.17 -13.32 10.46
C ILE A 101 10.14 -12.37 9.73
N PRO A 102 10.34 -12.51 8.40
CA PRO A 102 11.40 -11.80 7.68
C PRO A 102 11.25 -10.28 7.72
N PHE A 103 10.02 -9.77 7.79
CA PHE A 103 9.73 -8.33 7.82
C PHE A 103 9.76 -7.70 9.21
N LEU A 104 9.86 -8.49 10.28
CA LEU A 104 9.81 -7.95 11.63
C LEU A 104 11.08 -7.16 11.97
N LEU A 105 12.25 -7.68 11.62
CA LEU A 105 13.52 -6.99 11.88
C LEU A 105 13.58 -5.60 11.20
N PRO A 106 13.27 -5.44 9.90
CA PRO A 106 13.16 -4.12 9.29
C PRO A 106 12.19 -3.18 10.00
N ILE A 107 11.01 -3.67 10.42
CA ILE A 107 10.03 -2.86 11.17
C ILE A 107 10.63 -2.41 12.51
N LEU A 108 11.28 -3.30 13.25
CA LEU A 108 11.92 -2.98 14.53
C LEU A 108 13.03 -1.95 14.37
N LEU A 109 13.86 -2.08 13.34
CA LEU A 109 14.91 -1.10 13.03
C LEU A 109 14.32 0.27 12.69
N LEU A 110 13.21 0.33 11.94
CA LEU A 110 12.52 1.59 11.67
C LEU A 110 11.87 2.20 12.91
N VAL A 111 11.23 1.38 13.76
CA VAL A 111 10.69 1.84 15.05
C VAL A 111 11.81 2.42 15.91
N LEU A 112 12.94 1.72 16.02
CA LEU A 112 14.11 2.20 16.76
C LEU A 112 14.64 3.52 16.18
N ALA A 113 14.77 3.61 14.86
CA ALA A 113 15.23 4.83 14.19
C ALA A 113 14.28 6.01 14.50
N TYR A 114 12.97 5.84 14.36
CA TYR A 114 11.99 6.88 14.69
C TYR A 114 12.03 7.24 16.18
N SER A 115 12.17 6.26 17.08
CA SER A 115 12.29 6.50 18.52
C SER A 115 13.54 7.33 18.86
N VAL A 116 14.71 6.92 18.36
CA VAL A 116 15.98 7.61 18.58
C VAL A 116 15.93 9.02 18.00
N SER A 117 15.53 9.17 16.74
CA SER A 117 15.40 10.48 16.09
C SER A 117 14.40 11.40 16.78
N THR A 118 13.37 10.86 17.44
CA THR A 118 12.41 11.67 18.22
C THR A 118 12.96 12.07 19.58
N LEU A 119 13.64 11.15 20.25
CA LEU A 119 14.22 11.38 21.59
C LEU A 119 15.32 12.45 21.55
N PHE A 120 16.13 12.45 20.49
CA PHE A 120 17.22 13.40 20.29
C PHE A 120 16.87 14.55 19.34
N SER A 121 15.58 14.77 19.05
CA SER A 121 15.16 15.85 18.16
C SER A 121 15.30 17.22 18.82
N VAL A 122 15.77 18.21 18.06
CA VAL A 122 15.72 19.64 18.42
C VAL A 122 14.28 20.14 18.61
N ALA A 123 13.30 19.53 17.93
CA ALA A 123 11.88 19.88 18.04
C ALA A 123 11.03 18.66 18.44
N PRO A 124 11.13 18.18 19.71
CA PRO A 124 10.49 16.93 20.14
C PRO A 124 8.98 16.90 19.91
N PHE A 125 8.30 18.04 20.14
CA PHE A 125 6.86 18.15 19.93
C PHE A 125 6.48 17.91 18.47
N VAL A 126 7.20 18.53 17.53
CA VAL A 126 6.95 18.38 16.09
C VAL A 126 7.35 16.98 15.63
N SER A 127 8.44 16.40 16.15
CA SER A 127 8.83 15.03 15.84
C SER A 127 7.81 14.00 16.31
N TRP A 128 7.23 14.17 17.50
CA TRP A 128 6.23 13.25 18.03
C TRP A 128 4.87 13.39 17.34
N TRP A 129 4.33 14.60 17.26
CA TRP A 129 2.97 14.86 16.76
C TRP A 129 2.88 15.07 15.25
N GLY A 130 3.98 15.51 14.63
CA GLY A 130 4.03 16.00 13.26
C GLY A 130 3.72 17.49 13.18
N SER A 131 4.02 18.09 12.02
CA SER A 131 3.65 19.48 11.77
C SER A 131 2.13 19.68 11.75
N TYR A 132 1.67 20.87 12.11
CA TYR A 132 0.23 21.22 12.13
C TYR A 132 -0.49 20.86 10.82
N GLN A 133 0.20 20.98 9.69
CA GLN A 133 -0.40 20.77 8.37
C GLN A 133 -0.48 19.29 7.94
N ARG A 134 0.35 18.42 8.52
CA ARG A 134 0.53 17.03 8.06
C ARG A 134 0.20 16.00 9.13
N LEU A 135 0.43 16.32 10.41
CA LEU A 135 0.37 15.40 11.55
C LEU A 135 1.19 14.10 11.33
N GLN A 136 2.23 14.14 10.51
CA GLN A 136 3.09 12.99 10.18
C GLN A 136 4.28 12.84 11.14
N GLY A 137 4.00 12.77 12.44
CA GLY A 137 5.00 12.51 13.47
C GLY A 137 5.14 11.02 13.83
N THR A 138 6.04 10.73 14.77
CA THR A 138 6.33 9.38 15.28
C THR A 138 5.10 8.68 15.82
N TYR A 139 4.18 9.39 16.45
CA TYR A 139 2.91 8.80 16.91
C TYR A 139 2.06 8.25 15.75
N THR A 140 2.00 8.96 14.63
CA THR A 140 1.30 8.48 13.42
C THR A 140 2.00 7.29 12.80
N PHE A 141 3.34 7.34 12.73
CA PHE A 141 4.13 6.21 12.26
C PHE A 141 3.89 4.96 13.10
N PHE A 142 3.92 5.06 14.44
CA PHE A 142 3.60 3.94 15.33
C PHE A 142 2.16 3.45 15.19
N SER A 143 1.21 4.32 14.87
CA SER A 143 -0.16 3.90 14.56
C SER A 143 -0.21 3.02 13.31
N TYR A 144 0.54 3.37 12.25
CA TYR A 144 0.68 2.54 11.05
C TYR A 144 1.36 1.19 11.35
N VAL A 145 2.44 1.20 12.14
CA VAL A 145 3.13 -0.02 12.59
C VAL A 145 2.19 -0.90 13.40
N LEU A 146 1.45 -0.34 14.35
CA LEU A 146 0.52 -1.08 15.18
C LEU A 146 -0.57 -1.78 14.35
N ILE A 147 -1.23 -1.04 13.45
CA ILE A 147 -2.23 -1.63 12.55
C ILE A 147 -1.59 -2.76 11.74
N SER A 148 -0.40 -2.53 11.18
CA SER A 148 0.32 -3.54 10.37
C SER A 148 0.64 -4.80 11.17
N LEU A 149 1.14 -4.66 12.40
CA LEU A 149 1.47 -5.78 13.28
C LEU A 149 0.21 -6.54 13.71
N LEU A 150 -0.87 -5.85 14.06
CA LEU A 150 -2.13 -6.47 14.45
C LEU A 150 -2.80 -7.19 13.28
N THR A 151 -2.81 -6.60 12.08
CA THR A 151 -3.24 -7.26 10.85
C THR A 151 -2.36 -8.48 10.56
N MET A 152 -1.04 -8.33 10.61
CA MET A 152 -0.10 -9.44 10.42
C MET A 152 -0.34 -10.57 11.43
N ALA A 153 -0.70 -10.26 12.68
CA ALA A 153 -0.95 -11.21 13.76
C ALA A 153 -2.30 -11.94 13.65
N HIS A 154 -3.33 -11.31 13.08
CA HIS A 154 -4.72 -11.78 13.11
C HIS A 154 -5.32 -12.14 11.74
N LEU A 155 -4.66 -11.75 10.64
CA LEU A 155 -5.01 -12.17 9.30
C LEU A 155 -4.47 -13.60 9.07
N ARG A 156 -5.30 -14.59 9.36
CA ARG A 156 -4.95 -16.01 9.32
C ARG A 156 -5.80 -16.83 8.38
N ARG A 157 -7.02 -16.38 8.07
CA ARG A 157 -7.99 -17.15 7.29
C ARG A 157 -8.03 -16.69 5.83
N PRO A 158 -8.26 -17.60 4.87
CA PRO A 158 -8.39 -17.23 3.46
C PRO A 158 -9.57 -16.28 3.20
N GLU A 159 -10.63 -16.33 4.00
CA GLU A 159 -11.76 -15.38 3.93
C GLU A 159 -11.30 -13.95 4.21
N GLN A 160 -10.36 -13.75 5.14
CA GLN A 160 -9.84 -12.44 5.53
C GLN A 160 -9.02 -11.83 4.40
N ILE A 161 -8.20 -12.64 3.72
CA ILE A 161 -7.46 -12.23 2.52
C ILE A 161 -8.45 -11.79 1.44
N ARG A 162 -9.51 -12.57 1.20
CA ARG A 162 -10.57 -12.19 0.25
C ARG A 162 -11.21 -10.86 0.64
N ARG A 163 -11.59 -10.66 1.90
CA ARG A 163 -12.17 -9.38 2.36
C ARG A 163 -11.22 -8.21 2.19
N LEU A 164 -9.93 -8.39 2.47
CA LEU A 164 -8.90 -7.38 2.25
C LEU A 164 -8.81 -6.98 0.77
N GLN A 165 -8.75 -7.96 -0.14
CA GLN A 165 -8.70 -7.71 -1.58
C GLN A 165 -9.95 -6.95 -2.05
N HIS A 166 -11.15 -7.42 -1.69
CA HIS A 166 -12.38 -6.73 -2.07
C HIS A 166 -12.46 -5.33 -1.46
N ALA A 167 -12.04 -5.13 -0.21
CA ALA A 167 -12.02 -3.82 0.42
C ALA A 167 -11.14 -2.83 -0.37
N VAL A 168 -9.94 -3.23 -0.78
CA VAL A 168 -9.06 -2.37 -1.58
C VAL A 168 -9.66 -2.10 -2.97
N ILE A 169 -10.14 -3.14 -3.66
CA ILE A 169 -10.69 -3.01 -5.02
C ILE A 169 -11.96 -2.15 -5.02
N ILE A 170 -12.93 -2.46 -4.17
CA ILE A 170 -14.20 -1.72 -4.07
C ILE A 170 -13.94 -0.28 -3.65
N THR A 171 -13.04 -0.02 -2.71
CA THR A 171 -12.70 1.34 -2.27
C THR A 171 -12.00 2.14 -3.37
N SER A 172 -11.15 1.50 -4.17
CA SER A 172 -10.44 2.18 -5.26
C SER A 172 -11.36 2.66 -6.38
N LEU A 173 -12.51 2.01 -6.59
CA LEU A 173 -13.45 2.35 -7.65
C LEU A 173 -14.03 3.77 -7.51
N PRO A 174 -14.72 4.15 -6.42
CA PRO A 174 -15.24 5.50 -6.26
C PRO A 174 -14.13 6.56 -6.21
N ILE A 175 -12.94 6.23 -5.70
CA ILE A 175 -11.77 7.13 -5.71
C ILE A 175 -11.34 7.42 -7.15
N ALA A 176 -11.22 6.38 -7.98
CA ALA A 176 -10.85 6.53 -9.38
C ALA A 176 -11.94 7.26 -10.19
N ILE A 177 -13.22 6.92 -9.97
CA ILE A 177 -14.38 7.62 -10.56
C ILE A 177 -14.37 9.10 -10.18
N TYR A 178 -14.10 9.45 -8.92
CA TYR A 178 -14.03 10.85 -8.51
C TYR A 178 -12.89 11.60 -9.25
N GLY A 179 -11.76 10.95 -9.47
CA GLY A 179 -10.72 11.44 -10.36
C GLY A 179 -11.19 11.69 -11.80
N VAL A 180 -12.01 10.79 -12.35
CA VAL A 180 -12.64 10.98 -13.67
C VAL A 180 -13.57 12.21 -13.68
N ILE A 181 -14.38 12.39 -12.64
CA ILE A 181 -15.27 13.55 -12.48
C ILE A 181 -14.47 14.86 -12.46
N GLN A 182 -13.32 14.89 -11.76
CA GLN A 182 -12.41 16.03 -11.75
C GLN A 182 -11.86 16.35 -13.15
N HIS A 183 -11.45 15.32 -13.90
CA HIS A 183 -10.91 15.50 -15.25
C HIS A 183 -11.90 16.20 -16.18
N TYR A 184 -13.18 15.81 -16.12
CA TYR A 184 -14.25 16.37 -16.94
C TYR A 184 -14.81 17.71 -16.44
N ARG A 185 -14.28 18.29 -15.37
CA ARG A 185 -14.75 19.56 -14.76
C ARG A 185 -16.21 19.50 -14.27
N ILE A 186 -16.65 18.32 -13.87
CA ILE A 186 -17.99 18.12 -13.30
C ILE A 186 -17.95 18.27 -11.76
N ASP A 187 -16.75 18.26 -11.17
CA ASP A 187 -16.54 18.52 -9.75
C ASP A 187 -16.84 19.99 -9.40
N PRO A 188 -17.86 20.27 -8.55
CA PRO A 188 -18.24 21.64 -8.20
C PRO A 188 -17.31 22.27 -7.15
N LEU A 189 -16.36 21.52 -6.57
CA LEU A 189 -15.52 22.00 -5.48
C LEU A 189 -14.40 22.94 -5.97
N PRO A 190 -14.18 24.09 -5.30
CA PRO A 190 -13.23 25.12 -5.76
C PRO A 190 -11.79 24.79 -5.34
N TRP A 191 -11.20 23.77 -5.96
CA TRP A 191 -9.84 23.35 -5.65
C TRP A 191 -8.79 24.40 -6.04
N GLY A 192 -7.85 24.67 -5.15
CA GLY A 192 -6.76 25.65 -5.40
C GLY A 192 -5.70 25.21 -6.40
N GLY A 193 -5.73 23.96 -6.90
CA GLY A 193 -4.80 23.44 -7.89
C GLY A 193 -5.52 22.87 -9.11
N ASP A 194 -4.79 22.68 -10.22
CA ASP A 194 -5.33 22.07 -11.43
C ASP A 194 -5.56 20.57 -11.24
N VAL A 195 -6.77 20.22 -10.82
CA VAL A 195 -7.26 18.85 -10.69
C VAL A 195 -7.82 18.29 -12.00
N THR A 196 -7.81 19.08 -13.09
CA THR A 196 -8.43 18.70 -14.37
C THR A 196 -7.41 18.03 -15.26
N ARG A 197 -6.25 18.67 -15.50
CA ARG A 197 -5.15 18.08 -16.26
C ARG A 197 -4.41 17.01 -15.46
N ARG A 198 -4.39 17.16 -14.14
CA ARG A 198 -3.67 16.28 -13.23
C ARG A 198 -4.53 15.93 -12.01
N ILE A 199 -5.33 14.88 -12.18
CA ILE A 199 -6.35 14.50 -11.19
C ILE A 199 -5.74 14.16 -9.83
N ALA A 200 -6.46 14.48 -8.76
CA ALA A 200 -6.00 14.32 -7.38
C ALA A 200 -6.94 13.47 -6.52
N ALA A 201 -8.23 13.45 -6.86
CA ALA A 201 -9.32 12.75 -6.17
C ALA A 201 -9.25 12.93 -4.64
N ASN A 202 -9.67 11.91 -3.89
CA ASN A 202 -9.70 11.91 -2.41
C ASN A 202 -8.30 12.01 -1.77
N ALA A 203 -7.22 11.89 -2.55
CA ALA A 203 -5.86 11.98 -2.05
C ALA A 203 -5.31 13.42 -2.02
N GLY A 204 -5.94 14.36 -2.73
CA GLY A 204 -5.48 15.75 -2.82
C GLY A 204 -4.14 15.95 -3.54
N ASN A 205 -3.54 14.87 -4.02
CA ASN A 205 -2.28 14.88 -4.74
C ASN A 205 -2.22 13.73 -5.75
N ALA A 206 -1.92 14.05 -7.00
CA ALA A 206 -1.85 13.08 -8.09
C ALA A 206 -0.79 11.98 -7.89
N ILE A 207 0.28 12.25 -7.14
CA ILE A 207 1.31 11.24 -6.83
C ILE A 207 0.73 10.22 -5.83
N PHE A 208 0.10 10.69 -4.76
CA PHE A 208 -0.51 9.84 -3.74
C PHE A 208 -1.68 9.03 -4.30
N LEU A 209 -2.53 9.66 -5.12
CA LEU A 209 -3.61 8.96 -5.81
C LEU A 209 -3.07 7.80 -6.66
N ALA A 210 -2.09 8.08 -7.52
CA ALA A 210 -1.54 7.07 -8.40
C ALA A 210 -0.79 5.97 -7.62
N ALA A 211 -0.02 6.33 -6.59
CA ALA A 211 0.65 5.36 -5.72
C ALA A 211 -0.35 4.41 -5.02
N TYR A 212 -1.50 4.94 -4.59
CA TYR A 212 -2.58 4.12 -4.05
C TYR A 212 -3.19 3.19 -5.11
N LEU A 213 -3.53 3.73 -6.29
CA LEU A 213 -4.20 2.96 -7.35
C LEU A 213 -3.32 1.85 -7.92
N ILE A 214 -2.00 2.05 -8.07
CA ILE A 214 -1.11 0.99 -8.57
C ILE A 214 -1.07 -0.21 -7.61
N MET A 215 -1.21 0.00 -6.30
CA MET A 215 -1.33 -1.13 -5.34
C MET A 215 -2.64 -1.88 -5.56
N ALA A 216 -3.75 -1.17 -5.78
CA ALA A 216 -5.05 -1.77 -6.04
C ALA A 216 -5.06 -2.56 -7.37
N VAL A 217 -4.38 -2.08 -8.42
CA VAL A 217 -4.32 -2.71 -9.74
C VAL A 217 -3.86 -4.16 -9.66
N PHE A 218 -2.81 -4.48 -8.90
CA PHE A 218 -2.30 -5.86 -8.82
C PHE A 218 -3.27 -6.80 -8.11
N LEU A 219 -4.01 -6.31 -7.12
CA LEU A 219 -5.08 -7.09 -6.49
C LEU A 219 -6.25 -7.29 -7.46
N THR A 220 -6.62 -6.26 -8.22
CA THR A 220 -7.65 -6.38 -9.27
C THR A 220 -7.24 -7.38 -10.36
N LEU A 221 -6.00 -7.31 -10.83
CA LEU A 221 -5.46 -8.24 -11.84
C LEU A 221 -5.49 -9.69 -11.35
N GLU A 222 -5.11 -9.92 -10.10
CA GLU A 222 -5.15 -11.25 -9.51
C GLU A 222 -6.59 -11.79 -9.41
N ARG A 223 -7.56 -10.93 -9.04
CA ARG A 223 -8.99 -11.31 -9.05
C ARG A 223 -9.50 -11.62 -10.46
N ILE A 224 -9.19 -10.78 -11.45
CA ILE A 224 -9.50 -11.01 -12.87
C ILE A 224 -8.94 -12.37 -13.30
N TYR A 225 -7.66 -12.61 -13.05
CA TYR A 225 -7.00 -13.86 -13.40
C TYR A 225 -7.73 -15.06 -12.76
N SER A 226 -8.04 -14.99 -11.46
CA SER A 226 -8.75 -16.07 -10.77
C SER A 226 -10.15 -16.34 -11.33
N SER A 227 -10.89 -15.29 -11.72
CA SER A 227 -12.22 -15.40 -12.32
C SER A 227 -12.18 -16.00 -13.73
N PHE A 228 -11.19 -15.64 -14.56
CA PHE A 228 -11.06 -16.16 -15.92
C PHE A 228 -10.38 -17.53 -15.99
N ALA A 229 -9.41 -17.82 -15.11
CA ALA A 229 -8.79 -19.13 -15.00
C ALA A 229 -9.82 -20.21 -14.64
N PHE A 230 -10.81 -19.87 -13.81
CA PHE A 230 -11.95 -20.72 -13.51
C PHE A 230 -12.78 -21.04 -14.76
N LEU A 231 -13.01 -20.06 -15.65
CA LEU A 231 -13.76 -20.26 -16.90
C LEU A 231 -13.00 -21.10 -17.94
N LEU A 232 -11.66 -21.00 -17.95
CA LEU A 232 -10.79 -21.78 -18.85
C LEU A 232 -10.51 -23.20 -18.35
N GLY A 233 -10.61 -23.42 -17.03
CA GLY A 233 -10.34 -24.69 -16.35
C GLY A 233 -11.59 -25.55 -16.12
N SER A 234 -12.33 -25.90 -17.18
CA SER A 234 -13.50 -26.80 -17.07
C SER A 234 -13.14 -28.24 -17.45
N ASN A 235 -12.92 -29.10 -16.43
CA ASN A 235 -13.08 -30.56 -16.54
C ASN A 235 -13.55 -31.19 -15.20
N SER A 236 -14.47 -30.53 -14.49
CA SER A 236 -15.18 -31.12 -13.35
C SER A 236 -16.68 -30.85 -13.48
N GLU A 237 -17.50 -31.89 -13.47
CA GLU A 237 -18.96 -31.83 -13.66
C GLU A 237 -19.69 -30.99 -12.60
N THR A 238 -19.06 -30.69 -11.46
CA THR A 238 -19.64 -29.87 -10.39
C THR A 238 -19.68 -28.36 -10.72
N THR A 239 -19.04 -27.94 -11.82
CA THR A 239 -18.73 -26.54 -12.14
C THR A 239 -19.84 -25.82 -12.94
N ARG A 240 -20.78 -26.56 -13.56
CA ARG A 240 -21.82 -25.99 -14.46
C ARG A 240 -22.83 -25.05 -13.80
N ARG A 241 -22.93 -25.01 -12.46
CA ARG A 241 -23.95 -24.20 -11.76
C ARG A 241 -23.47 -22.79 -11.35
N TYR A 242 -22.20 -22.44 -11.61
CA TYR A 242 -21.57 -21.18 -11.17
C TYR A 242 -20.90 -20.36 -12.30
N ASP A 243 -21.17 -20.64 -13.58
CA ASP A 243 -20.53 -19.97 -14.73
C ASP A 243 -20.88 -18.48 -14.88
N PHE A 244 -22.17 -18.14 -14.77
CA PHE A 244 -22.62 -16.76 -14.99
C PHE A 244 -22.17 -15.77 -13.90
N PRO A 245 -22.29 -16.09 -12.59
CA PRO A 245 -21.79 -15.21 -11.53
C PRO A 245 -20.28 -14.97 -11.59
N SER A 246 -19.50 -15.97 -11.99
CA SER A 246 -18.04 -15.88 -12.08
C SER A 246 -17.59 -15.03 -13.28
N ALA A 247 -18.25 -15.19 -14.43
CA ALA A 247 -18.02 -14.34 -15.60
C ALA A 247 -18.44 -12.89 -15.35
N LEU A 248 -19.59 -12.67 -14.71
CA LEU A 248 -20.07 -11.34 -14.32
C LEU A 248 -19.10 -10.67 -13.34
N ALA A 249 -18.58 -11.41 -12.36
CA ALA A 249 -17.56 -10.93 -11.44
C ALA A 249 -16.26 -10.57 -12.18
N GLY A 250 -15.80 -11.42 -13.11
CA GLY A 250 -14.63 -11.14 -13.95
C GLY A 250 -14.79 -9.86 -14.77
N GLY A 251 -15.97 -9.65 -15.38
CA GLY A 251 -16.31 -8.42 -16.10
C GLY A 251 -16.34 -7.19 -15.19
N ALA A 252 -16.90 -7.31 -13.98
CA ALA A 252 -16.90 -6.22 -12.99
C ALA A 252 -15.48 -5.83 -12.57
N TYR A 253 -14.60 -6.80 -12.30
CA TYR A 253 -13.20 -6.50 -11.99
C TYR A 253 -12.46 -5.86 -13.17
N LEU A 254 -12.73 -6.31 -14.40
CA LEU A 254 -12.16 -5.69 -15.60
C LEU A 254 -12.60 -4.22 -15.73
N PHE A 255 -13.88 -3.92 -15.48
CA PHE A 255 -14.36 -2.55 -15.43
C PHE A 255 -13.61 -1.72 -14.38
N VAL A 256 -13.47 -2.23 -13.15
CA VAL A 256 -12.70 -1.55 -12.10
C VAL A 256 -11.26 -1.30 -12.54
N LEU A 257 -10.60 -2.30 -13.14
CA LEU A 257 -9.23 -2.18 -13.65
C LEU A 257 -9.12 -1.06 -14.70
N LEU A 258 -10.05 -1.00 -15.66
CA LEU A 258 -10.04 0.04 -16.68
C LEU A 258 -10.18 1.44 -16.08
N VAL A 259 -11.07 1.61 -15.10
CA VAL A 259 -11.25 2.90 -14.41
C VAL A 259 -10.00 3.25 -13.57
N GLN A 260 -9.39 2.28 -12.88
CA GLN A 260 -8.12 2.46 -12.16
C GLN A 260 -7.01 2.92 -13.11
N LEU A 261 -6.82 2.25 -14.26
CA LEU A 261 -5.78 2.58 -15.24
C LEU A 261 -6.00 3.96 -15.87
N LEU A 262 -7.25 4.31 -16.17
CA LEU A 262 -7.62 5.63 -16.70
C LEU A 262 -7.28 6.74 -15.69
N ALA A 263 -7.61 6.54 -14.42
CA ALA A 263 -7.25 7.48 -13.36
C ALA A 263 -5.72 7.57 -13.19
N ILE A 264 -4.99 6.44 -13.17
CA ILE A 264 -3.52 6.43 -13.11
C ILE A 264 -2.93 7.22 -14.29
N PHE A 265 -3.46 7.03 -15.49
CA PHE A 265 -3.02 7.76 -16.68
C PHE A 265 -3.17 9.28 -16.51
N TRP A 266 -4.34 9.75 -16.06
CA TRP A 266 -4.62 11.17 -15.84
C TRP A 266 -3.91 11.79 -14.63
N THR A 267 -3.34 11.01 -13.72
CA THR A 267 -2.47 11.56 -12.66
C THR A 267 -1.15 12.13 -13.20
N GLN A 268 -0.73 11.69 -14.40
CA GLN A 268 0.54 12.06 -15.03
C GLN A 268 1.78 11.91 -14.11
N SER A 269 1.76 10.99 -13.14
CA SER A 269 2.80 10.87 -12.12
C SER A 269 3.90 9.89 -12.56
N ARG A 270 5.10 10.41 -12.91
CA ARG A 270 6.26 9.63 -13.40
C ARG A 270 6.62 8.41 -12.54
N GLY A 271 6.77 8.61 -11.22
CA GLY A 271 7.12 7.53 -10.29
C GLY A 271 6.11 6.38 -10.29
N PRO A 272 4.81 6.65 -10.08
CA PRO A 272 3.76 5.64 -10.20
C PRO A 272 3.67 4.94 -11.55
N TRP A 273 3.93 5.62 -12.67
CA TRP A 273 4.01 4.98 -13.98
C TRP A 273 5.15 3.96 -14.06
N LEU A 274 6.35 4.32 -13.58
CA LEU A 274 7.48 3.39 -13.49
C LEU A 274 7.18 2.23 -12.55
N GLY A 275 6.55 2.50 -11.40
CA GLY A 275 6.12 1.48 -10.45
C GLY A 275 5.10 0.50 -11.05
N LEU A 276 4.13 1.00 -11.82
CA LEU A 276 3.17 0.17 -12.55
C LEU A 276 3.86 -0.69 -13.61
N LEU A 277 4.74 -0.12 -14.43
CA LEU A 277 5.46 -0.84 -15.48
C LEU A 277 6.35 -1.94 -14.89
N LEU A 278 7.14 -1.61 -13.85
CA LEU A 278 7.97 -2.57 -13.15
C LEU A 278 7.13 -3.66 -12.47
N GLY A 279 6.02 -3.27 -11.84
CA GLY A 279 5.12 -4.21 -11.19
C GLY A 279 4.46 -5.16 -12.19
N ILE A 280 4.01 -4.68 -13.35
CA ILE A 280 3.48 -5.53 -14.45
C ILE A 280 4.57 -6.47 -14.95
N TYR A 281 5.78 -5.94 -15.15
CA TYR A 281 6.93 -6.74 -15.59
C TYR A 281 7.20 -7.91 -14.63
N ILE A 282 7.28 -7.64 -13.33
CA ILE A 282 7.46 -8.65 -12.28
C ILE A 282 6.25 -9.58 -12.19
N PHE A 283 5.03 -9.06 -12.23
CA PHE A 283 3.80 -9.85 -12.16
C PHE A 283 3.73 -10.89 -13.27
N VAL A 284 4.06 -10.50 -14.51
CA VAL A 284 4.10 -11.43 -15.65
C VAL A 284 5.23 -12.45 -15.50
N LEU A 285 6.43 -12.04 -15.05
CA LEU A 285 7.52 -12.98 -14.76
C LEU A 285 7.12 -14.02 -13.73
N LEU A 286 6.52 -13.58 -12.61
CA LEU A 286 6.04 -14.46 -11.56
C LEU A 286 4.95 -15.41 -12.09
N THR A 287 3.99 -14.89 -12.85
CA THR A 287 2.90 -15.68 -13.45
C THR A 287 3.44 -16.74 -14.41
N LEU A 288 4.35 -16.38 -15.32
CA LEU A 288 4.99 -17.32 -16.25
C LEU A 288 5.83 -18.38 -15.51
N SER A 289 6.55 -17.98 -14.46
CA SER A 289 7.40 -18.88 -13.67
C SER A 289 6.60 -19.85 -12.80
N ALA A 290 5.42 -19.42 -12.32
CA ALA A 290 4.51 -20.22 -11.50
C ALA A 290 3.68 -21.19 -12.36
N LEU A 291 3.08 -20.72 -13.45
CA LEU A 291 2.19 -21.53 -14.30
C LEU A 291 2.93 -22.46 -15.26
N ARG A 292 4.17 -22.11 -15.63
CA ARG A 292 5.04 -22.88 -16.53
C ARG A 292 4.33 -23.47 -17.78
N PRO A 293 3.67 -22.64 -18.62
CA PRO A 293 3.03 -23.12 -19.85
C PRO A 293 4.02 -23.82 -20.81
N LYS A 294 3.52 -24.55 -21.82
CA LYS A 294 4.33 -25.41 -22.74
C LYS A 294 5.56 -24.71 -23.36
N ARG A 295 5.54 -23.38 -23.54
CA ARG A 295 6.66 -22.57 -24.08
C ARG A 295 7.22 -21.55 -23.07
N TRP A 296 7.10 -21.81 -21.76
CA TRP A 296 7.41 -20.82 -20.72
C TRP A 296 8.83 -20.24 -20.81
N ARG A 297 9.85 -21.04 -21.15
CA ARG A 297 11.23 -20.54 -21.31
C ARG A 297 11.36 -19.53 -22.45
N ALA A 298 10.70 -19.78 -23.58
CA ALA A 298 10.69 -18.85 -24.71
C ALA A 298 9.88 -17.59 -24.39
N LEU A 299 8.73 -17.74 -23.71
CA LEU A 299 7.92 -16.60 -23.25
C LEU A 299 8.68 -15.74 -22.23
N LEU A 300 9.39 -16.36 -21.27
CA LEU A 300 10.26 -15.66 -20.34
C LEU A 300 11.40 -14.95 -21.05
N GLY A 301 12.11 -15.63 -21.96
CA GLY A 301 13.19 -15.02 -22.74
C GLY A 301 12.72 -13.81 -23.55
N GLY A 302 11.56 -13.93 -24.21
CA GLY A 302 10.93 -12.83 -24.93
C GLY A 302 10.50 -11.68 -24.02
N TRP A 303 9.92 -11.98 -22.85
CA TRP A 303 9.50 -10.96 -21.88
C TRP A 303 10.69 -10.23 -21.25
N VAL A 304 11.76 -10.95 -20.89
CA VAL A 304 13.02 -10.36 -20.42
C VAL A 304 13.62 -9.46 -21.51
N GLY A 305 13.65 -9.92 -22.76
CA GLY A 305 14.08 -9.13 -23.91
C GLY A 305 13.27 -7.84 -24.06
N LEU A 306 11.94 -7.90 -23.93
CA LEU A 306 11.07 -6.74 -23.94
C LEU A 306 11.36 -5.76 -22.79
N GLY A 307 11.67 -6.27 -21.60
CA GLY A 307 12.09 -5.45 -20.46
C GLY A 307 13.40 -4.70 -20.75
N VAL A 308 14.41 -5.38 -21.29
CA VAL A 308 15.69 -4.75 -21.68
C VAL A 308 15.47 -3.70 -22.77
N LEU A 309 14.67 -3.99 -23.79
CA LEU A 309 14.31 -3.05 -24.84
C LEU A 309 13.56 -1.83 -24.28
N GLY A 310 12.64 -2.03 -23.34
CA GLY A 310 11.91 -0.94 -22.67
C GLY A 310 12.85 -0.02 -21.87
N ILE A 311 13.80 -0.58 -21.12
CA ILE A 311 14.82 0.19 -20.40
C ILE A 311 15.70 0.97 -21.40
N ALA A 312 16.18 0.31 -22.45
CA ALA A 312 16.99 0.95 -23.49
C ALA A 312 16.22 2.10 -24.16
N LEU A 313 14.94 1.93 -24.44
CA LEU A 313 14.07 2.97 -24.99
C LEU A 313 13.93 4.14 -24.02
N ILE A 314 13.68 3.89 -22.74
CA ILE A 314 13.57 4.97 -21.73
C ILE A 314 14.89 5.75 -21.64
N VAL A 315 16.03 5.06 -21.60
CA VAL A 315 17.35 5.71 -21.59
C VAL A 315 17.52 6.56 -22.86
N LEU A 316 17.25 6.00 -24.03
CA LEU A 316 17.36 6.70 -25.32
C LEU A 316 16.46 7.94 -25.37
N MET A 317 15.22 7.83 -24.90
CA MET A 317 14.24 8.93 -24.82
C MET A 317 14.68 10.10 -23.95
N ASN A 318 15.61 9.86 -23.00
CA ASN A 318 16.06 10.86 -22.03
C ASN A 318 17.46 11.40 -22.31
N THR A 319 18.31 10.66 -23.04
CA THR A 319 19.70 11.05 -23.31
C THR A 319 19.92 11.57 -24.73
N THR A 320 19.03 11.27 -25.68
CA THR A 320 19.21 11.64 -27.09
C THR A 320 18.24 12.74 -27.55
N PRO A 321 18.66 13.60 -28.49
CA PRO A 321 17.81 14.67 -29.01
C PRO A 321 16.66 14.16 -29.90
N LEU A 322 16.67 12.88 -30.28
CA LEU A 322 15.67 12.24 -31.13
C LEU A 322 14.23 12.42 -30.62
N PHE A 323 14.07 12.54 -29.29
CA PHE A 323 12.76 12.64 -28.65
C PHE A 323 12.43 14.06 -28.13
N ASN A 324 13.23 15.07 -28.49
CA ASN A 324 13.00 16.45 -28.04
C ASN A 324 11.63 16.99 -28.47
N SER A 325 11.16 16.68 -29.68
CA SER A 325 9.85 17.10 -30.18
C SER A 325 8.67 16.53 -29.38
N PHE A 326 8.90 15.45 -28.61
CA PHE A 326 7.87 14.86 -27.75
C PHE A 326 7.80 15.50 -26.36
N LYS A 327 8.73 16.40 -25.99
CA LYS A 327 8.74 17.08 -24.67
C LYS A 327 7.48 17.91 -24.43
N ASP A 328 6.93 18.51 -25.48
CA ASP A 328 5.74 19.35 -25.41
C ASP A 328 4.42 18.57 -25.57
N VAL A 329 4.51 17.30 -25.97
CA VAL A 329 3.33 16.44 -26.13
C VAL A 329 2.79 16.06 -24.76
N PRO A 330 1.51 16.36 -24.44
CA PRO A 330 0.89 15.96 -23.18
C PRO A 330 1.08 14.46 -22.93
N TYR A 331 1.28 14.08 -21.67
CA TYR A 331 1.53 12.70 -21.22
C TYR A 331 2.90 12.13 -21.65
N VAL A 332 3.23 12.16 -22.95
CA VAL A 332 4.45 11.57 -23.52
C VAL A 332 5.71 12.33 -23.11
N GLY A 333 5.66 13.67 -23.08
CA GLY A 333 6.80 14.51 -22.70
C GLY A 333 7.30 14.29 -21.28
N ARG A 334 6.47 13.71 -20.40
CA ARG A 334 6.92 13.33 -19.05
C ARG A 334 7.85 12.12 -19.04
N LEU A 335 7.79 11.25 -20.05
CA LEU A 335 8.66 10.09 -20.19
C LEU A 335 10.04 10.45 -20.75
N THR A 336 10.14 11.54 -21.52
CA THR A 336 11.41 12.04 -22.10
C THR A 336 12.22 12.92 -21.14
N GLN A 337 11.66 13.23 -19.96
CA GLN A 337 12.26 14.09 -18.93
C GLN A 337 12.42 13.36 -17.58
N LEU A 338 12.41 12.03 -17.58
CA LEU A 338 12.60 11.19 -16.38
C LEU A 338 13.98 11.35 -15.76
N LEU A 339 15.04 11.47 -16.58
CA LEU A 339 16.43 11.59 -16.13
C LEU A 339 16.93 13.04 -16.08
N ASP A 340 16.02 14.01 -16.26
CA ASP A 340 16.36 15.42 -16.25
C ASP A 340 16.59 15.94 -14.82
N GLN A 341 17.87 16.05 -14.46
CA GLN A 341 18.33 16.54 -13.16
C GLN A 341 18.11 18.05 -12.99
N GLU A 342 17.95 18.80 -14.09
CA GLU A 342 17.71 20.24 -14.08
C GLU A 342 16.24 20.60 -13.87
N SER A 343 15.34 19.61 -13.89
CA SER A 343 13.95 19.86 -13.56
C SER A 343 13.82 20.41 -12.13
N ASN A 344 13.01 21.46 -11.94
CA ASN A 344 12.79 22.12 -10.64
C ASN A 344 12.52 21.12 -9.49
N THR A 345 11.82 20.01 -9.77
CA THR A 345 11.51 19.00 -8.74
C THR A 345 12.71 18.12 -8.39
N ALA A 346 13.61 17.84 -9.33
CA ALA A 346 14.82 17.08 -9.08
C ALA A 346 15.84 17.93 -8.32
N GLN A 347 16.04 19.18 -8.73
CA GLN A 347 16.95 20.12 -8.06
C GLN A 347 16.60 20.33 -6.59
N VAL A 348 15.32 20.57 -6.26
CA VAL A 348 14.88 20.72 -4.86
C VAL A 348 15.23 19.49 -4.02
N ARG A 349 15.08 18.27 -4.57
CA ARG A 349 15.44 17.04 -3.85
C ARG A 349 16.94 16.91 -3.66
N LEU A 350 17.72 17.17 -4.71
CA LEU A 350 19.18 17.14 -4.64
C LEU A 350 19.67 18.12 -3.57
N LEU A 351 19.19 19.37 -3.58
CA LEU A 351 19.54 20.38 -2.57
C LEU A 351 19.16 19.95 -1.15
N ILE A 352 17.97 19.38 -0.94
CA ILE A 352 17.55 18.88 0.38
C ILE A 352 18.44 17.73 0.83
N TRP A 353 18.75 16.78 -0.05
CA TRP A 353 19.56 15.62 0.30
C TRP A 353 21.02 15.99 0.55
N THR A 354 21.59 16.90 -0.25
CA THR A 354 22.92 17.45 -0.03
C THR A 354 22.96 18.22 1.30
N GLY A 355 22.01 19.12 1.55
CA GLY A 355 21.95 19.82 2.84
C GLY A 355 21.79 18.86 4.02
N ALA A 356 21.02 17.77 3.86
CA ALA A 356 20.90 16.75 4.90
C ALA A 356 22.17 15.92 5.10
N SER A 357 22.93 15.61 4.04
CA SER A 357 24.21 14.93 4.18
C SER A 357 25.24 15.81 4.87
N ASP A 358 25.29 17.10 4.51
CA ASP A 358 26.22 18.06 5.08
C ASP A 358 25.97 18.25 6.60
N MET A 359 24.71 18.14 7.04
CA MET A 359 24.34 18.16 8.47
C MET A 359 24.69 16.88 9.24
N VAL A 360 25.01 15.77 8.58
CA VAL A 360 25.44 14.53 9.26
C VAL A 360 26.97 14.45 9.35
N GLU A 361 27.67 15.12 8.45
CA GLU A 361 29.12 15.25 8.50
C GLU A 361 29.57 16.18 9.64
N PRO A 362 30.82 16.06 10.14
CA PRO A 362 31.34 17.00 11.13
C PRO A 362 31.22 18.45 10.65
N HIS A 363 30.32 19.21 11.28
CA HIS A 363 30.04 20.60 10.94
C HIS A 363 30.25 21.52 12.16
N ALA A 364 30.31 22.82 11.93
CA ALA A 364 30.30 23.81 13.00
C ALA A 364 28.95 23.78 13.74
N ALA A 365 28.95 24.15 15.02
CA ALA A 365 27.72 24.16 15.84
C ALA A 365 26.59 24.94 15.14
N LEU A 366 25.38 24.38 15.18
CA LEU A 366 24.23 24.99 14.53
C LEU A 366 23.77 26.20 15.34
N ILE A 367 23.54 27.34 14.67
CA ILE A 367 22.98 28.54 15.31
C ILE A 367 21.46 28.50 15.17
N TYR A 368 20.76 28.42 16.29
CA TYR A 368 19.31 28.44 16.35
C TYR A 368 18.76 29.85 16.09
N PRO A 369 17.47 29.99 15.73
CA PRO A 369 16.84 31.29 15.45
C PRO A 369 16.86 32.27 16.64
N ASP A 370 17.04 31.77 17.86
CA ASP A 370 17.16 32.56 19.08
C ASP A 370 18.63 32.98 19.40
N GLY A 371 19.58 32.57 18.55
CA GLY A 371 21.00 32.85 18.69
C GLY A 371 21.77 31.85 19.55
N SER A 372 21.11 30.83 20.10
CA SER A 372 21.80 29.74 20.82
C SER A 372 22.50 28.78 19.86
N THR A 373 23.45 27.99 20.37
CA THR A 373 24.18 26.97 19.59
C THR A 373 23.90 25.56 20.12
N ASP A 374 23.99 24.54 19.26
CA ASP A 374 23.80 23.13 19.65
C ASP A 374 24.97 22.51 20.43
#